data_AF-A0A919HPX7-F1
#
_entry.id   AF-A0A919HPX7-F1
#
_cell.length_a   1.000
_cell.length_b   1.000
_cell.length_c   1.000
_cell.angle_alpha   90.00
_cell.angle_beta   90.00
_cell.angle_gamma   90.00
#
_symmetry.space_group_name_H-M   'P 1'
#
loop_
_entity.id
_entity.type
_entity.pdbx_description
1 polymer ?
#
loop_
_entity_poly.entity_id
_entity_poly.type
_entity_poly.pdbx_seq_one_letter_code
_entity_poly.pdbx_strand_id
1 'polypeptide(L)'
;MTLVNFVLMALFTGLLFLTLPGSGSGSFLAFYVVFMGLFLTAGLGSGSTFQMIAVIFRQLTIDSVKQRGGSDEEAQHEAVTDTAAALGFISAIGAIGGFFIPKAFGTSLAMTGSPVGAMKVFFVFYVVCVLVTWLVYGRRKSA
;
A
#
# COMPACT_ATOMS: atom_id res chain seq x y z
N MET A 1 9.03 -5.34 -6.75
CA MET A 1 8.30 -4.16 -7.25
C MET A 1 7.53 -3.47 -6.13
N THR A 2 6.69 -4.17 -5.35
CA THR A 2 5.95 -3.60 -4.21
C THR A 2 6.82 -2.87 -3.17
N LEU A 3 7.94 -3.47 -2.73
CA LEU A 3 8.86 -2.83 -1.78
C LEU A 3 9.41 -1.50 -2.31
N VAL A 4 9.91 -1.49 -3.55
CA VAL A 4 10.41 -0.27 -4.22
C VAL A 4 9.31 0.78 -4.29
N ASN A 5 8.08 0.35 -4.59
CA ASN A 5 6.94 1.26 -4.64
C ASN A 5 6.63 1.88 -3.27
N PHE A 6 6.60 1.11 -2.18
CA PHE A 6 6.38 1.67 -0.84
C PHE A 6 7.50 2.63 -0.42
N VAL A 7 8.75 2.35 -0.79
CA VAL A 7 9.88 3.27 -0.58
C VAL A 7 9.66 4.57 -1.35
N LEU A 8 9.26 4.51 -2.62
CA LEU A 8 8.95 5.70 -3.41
C LEU A 8 7.78 6.50 -2.82
N MET A 9 6.73 5.83 -2.34
CA MET A 9 5.60 6.50 -1.68
C MET A 9 6.02 7.21 -0.39
N ALA A 10 6.87 6.57 0.43
CA ALA A 10 7.43 7.20 1.63
C ALA A 10 8.28 8.43 1.27
N LEU A 11 9.12 8.32 0.23
CA LEU A 11 9.94 9.44 -0.27
C LEU A 11 9.10 10.60 -0.78
N PHE A 12 8.09 10.35 -1.63
CA PHE A 12 7.21 11.40 -2.14
C PHE A 12 6.40 12.06 -1.02
N THR A 13 5.94 11.29 -0.03
CA THR A 13 5.25 11.85 1.15
C THR A 13 6.19 12.72 1.98
N GLY A 14 7.45 12.31 2.15
CA GLY A 14 8.50 13.12 2.78
C GLY A 14 8.78 14.42 2.02
N LEU A 15 8.83 14.34 0.68
CA LEU A 15 9.07 15.48 -0.20
C LEU A 15 7.94 16.51 -0.15
N LEU A 16 6.69 16.09 0.08
CA LEU A 16 5.56 17.01 0.24
C LEU A 16 5.77 18.01 1.38
N PHE A 17 6.46 17.64 2.47
CA PHE A 17 6.75 18.57 3.56
C PHE A 17 7.63 19.75 3.13
N LEU A 18 8.47 19.58 2.11
CA LEU A 18 9.31 20.64 1.55
C LEU A 18 8.56 21.57 0.59
N THR A 19 7.39 21.14 0.09
CA THR A 19 6.58 21.92 -0.84
C THR A 19 5.61 22.88 -0.13
N LEU A 20 5.34 22.64 1.15
CA LEU A 20 4.43 23.43 1.97
C LEU A 20 5.07 24.73 2.48
N PRO A 21 4.29 25.81 2.62
CA PRO A 21 4.75 27.06 3.22
C PRO A 21 4.88 26.87 4.74
N GLY A 22 6.00 26.28 5.18
CA GLY A 22 6.35 26.15 6.60
C GLY A 22 7.14 27.35 7.11
N SER A 23 8.28 27.64 6.48
CA SER A 23 9.20 28.73 6.84
C SER A 23 9.71 29.54 5.64
N GLY A 24 9.20 29.28 4.43
CA GLY A 24 9.55 29.96 3.17
C GLY A 24 8.36 30.02 2.21
N SER A 25 8.56 30.49 0.97
CA SER A 25 7.50 30.51 -0.05
C SER A 25 7.21 29.10 -0.55
N GLY A 26 6.07 28.54 -0.15
CA GLY A 26 5.56 27.28 -0.70
C GLY A 26 5.33 27.39 -2.22
N SER A 27 5.42 26.26 -2.93
CA SER A 27 5.20 26.21 -4.38
C SER A 27 4.08 25.23 -4.70
N PHE A 28 2.96 25.77 -5.19
CA PHE A 28 1.83 24.96 -5.63
C PHE A 28 2.22 23.99 -6.75
N LEU A 29 3.04 24.44 -7.71
CA LEU A 29 3.50 23.59 -8.80
C LEU A 29 4.34 22.41 -8.28
N ALA A 30 5.25 22.67 -7.34
CA ALA A 30 6.05 21.62 -6.72
C ALA A 30 5.18 20.63 -5.93
N PHE A 31 4.25 21.14 -5.12
CA PHE A 31 3.27 20.32 -4.42
C PHE A 31 2.48 19.43 -5.40
N TYR A 32 1.96 20.00 -6.48
CA TYR A 32 1.17 19.29 -7.47
C TYR A 32 1.97 18.16 -8.16
N VAL A 33 3.20 18.43 -8.59
CA VAL A 33 4.07 17.42 -9.24
C VAL A 33 4.38 16.27 -8.28
N VAL A 34 4.75 16.58 -7.04
CA VAL A 34 5.06 15.55 -6.03
C VAL A 34 3.81 14.74 -5.68
N PHE A 35 2.65 15.40 -5.57
CA PHE A 35 1.38 14.74 -5.29
C PHE A 35 0.93 13.83 -6.44
N MET A 36 1.11 14.25 -7.70
CA MET A 36 0.87 13.39 -8.87
C MET A 36 1.83 12.19 -8.91
N GLY A 37 3.10 12.38 -8.54
CA GLY A 37 4.05 11.28 -8.37
C GLY A 37 3.62 10.28 -7.29
N LEU A 38 3.09 10.78 -6.17
CA LEU A 38 2.51 9.95 -5.12
C LEU A 38 1.27 9.20 -5.62
N PHE A 39 0.40 9.84 -6.39
CA PHE A 39 -0.80 9.21 -6.96
C PHE A 39 -0.43 8.10 -7.96
N LEU A 40 0.55 8.35 -8.83
CA LEU A 40 1.07 7.37 -9.78
C LEU A 40 1.64 6.15 -9.06
N THR A 41 2.49 6.37 -8.06
CA THR A 41 3.07 5.29 -7.26
C THR A 41 2.04 4.58 -6.39
N ALA A 42 1.00 5.26 -5.89
CA ALA A 42 -0.12 4.60 -5.23
C ALA A 42 -0.86 3.64 -6.17
N GLY A 43 -1.11 4.05 -7.42
CA GLY A 43 -1.74 3.21 -8.44
C GLY A 43 -0.89 1.98 -8.79
N LEU A 44 0.40 2.19 -9.08
CA LEU A 44 1.33 1.09 -9.38
C LEU A 44 1.53 0.15 -8.18
N GLY A 45 1.59 0.71 -6.97
CA GLY A 45 1.66 -0.03 -5.71
C GLY A 45 0.47 -0.92 -5.47
N SER A 46 -0.73 -0.41 -5.75
CA SER A 46 -1.97 -1.18 -5.63
C SER A 46 -1.91 -2.39 -6.57
N GLY A 47 -1.71 -2.19 -7.87
CA GLY A 47 -1.65 -3.29 -8.85
C GLY A 47 -0.61 -4.35 -8.50
N SER A 48 0.61 -3.92 -8.13
CA SER A 48 1.68 -4.85 -7.76
C SER A 48 1.41 -5.60 -6.45
N THR A 49 0.73 -4.99 -5.48
CA THR A 49 0.35 -5.62 -4.22
C THR A 49 -0.77 -6.64 -4.42
N PHE A 50 -1.79 -6.29 -5.21
CA PHE A 50 -2.87 -7.22 -5.58
C PHE A 50 -2.33 -8.46 -6.29
N GLN A 51 -1.43 -8.28 -7.27
CA GLN A 51 -0.78 -9.41 -7.95
C GLN A 51 0.07 -10.25 -6.99
N MET A 52 0.83 -9.61 -6.10
CA MET A 52 1.64 -10.31 -5.11
C MET A 52 0.79 -11.20 -4.20
N ILE A 53 -0.30 -10.66 -3.66
CA ILE A 53 -1.23 -11.41 -2.81
C ILE A 53 -1.83 -12.57 -3.58
N ALA A 54 -2.28 -12.34 -4.82
CA ALA A 54 -2.87 -13.37 -5.66
C ALA A 54 -1.92 -14.56 -5.88
N VAL A 55 -0.65 -14.29 -6.18
CA VAL A 55 0.37 -15.33 -6.40
C VAL A 55 0.64 -16.11 -5.12
N ILE A 56 0.75 -15.43 -3.98
CA ILE A 56 1.09 -16.06 -2.70
C ILE A 56 -0.06 -16.92 -2.17
N PHE A 57 -1.29 -16.39 -2.16
CA PHE A 57 -2.45 -17.16 -1.72
C PHE A 57 -2.65 -18.40 -2.59
N ARG A 58 -2.55 -18.23 -3.91
CA ARG A 58 -2.65 -19.37 -4.84
C ARG A 58 -1.61 -20.44 -4.54
N GLN A 59 -0.34 -20.05 -4.32
CA GLN A 59 0.72 -21.00 -3.99
C GLN A 59 0.46 -21.71 -2.65
N LEU A 60 0.07 -20.95 -1.62
CA LEU A 60 -0.23 -21.50 -0.30
C LEU A 60 -1.40 -22.49 -0.33
N THR A 61 -2.48 -22.19 -1.07
CA THR A 61 -3.62 -23.10 -1.21
C THR A 61 -3.22 -24.36 -1.98
N ILE A 62 -2.49 -24.22 -3.10
CA ILE A 62 -2.00 -25.38 -3.86
C ILE A 62 -1.13 -26.30 -2.97
N ASP A 63 -0.18 -25.72 -2.24
CA ASP A 63 0.73 -26.48 -1.37
C ASP A 63 -0.06 -27.16 -0.23
N SER A 64 -1.06 -26.48 0.34
CA SER A 64 -1.94 -27.03 1.37
C SER A 64 -2.78 -28.22 0.87
N VAL A 65 -3.37 -28.13 -0.34
CA VAL A 65 -4.17 -29.22 -0.92
C VAL A 65 -3.29 -30.43 -1.25
N LYS A 66 -2.10 -30.20 -1.82
CA LYS A 66 -1.14 -31.27 -2.11
C LYS A 66 -0.67 -31.98 -0.85
N GLN A 67 -0.42 -31.25 0.24
CA GLN A 67 -0.06 -31.85 1.54
C GLN A 67 -1.16 -32.73 2.13
N ARG A 68 -2.42 -32.47 1.78
CA ARG A 68 -3.57 -33.29 2.19
C ARG A 68 -3.82 -34.48 1.26
N GLY A 69 -3.00 -34.66 0.22
CA GLY A 69 -3.15 -35.73 -0.77
C GLY A 69 -4.20 -35.46 -1.85
N GLY A 70 -4.64 -34.20 -2.01
CA GLY A 70 -5.59 -33.81 -3.06
C GLY A 70 -4.98 -33.83 -4.46
N SER A 71 -5.84 -33.95 -5.46
CA SER A 71 -5.44 -33.95 -6.88
C SER A 71 -5.00 -32.56 -7.36
N ASP A 72 -4.27 -32.50 -8.48
CA ASP A 72 -3.87 -31.22 -9.09
C ASP A 72 -5.10 -30.39 -9.54
N GLU A 73 -6.19 -31.05 -9.94
CA GLU A 73 -7.42 -30.39 -10.37
C GLU A 73 -8.15 -29.73 -9.19
N GLU A 74 -8.28 -30.45 -8.07
CA GLU A 74 -8.82 -29.89 -6.81
C GLU A 74 -7.96 -28.73 -6.31
N ALA A 75 -6.62 -28.88 -6.35
CA ALA A 75 -5.70 -27.84 -5.93
C ALA A 75 -5.85 -26.55 -6.76
N GLN A 76 -6.06 -26.66 -8.07
CA GLN A 76 -6.33 -25.48 -8.91
C GLN A 76 -7.69 -24.86 -8.60
N HIS A 77 -8.74 -25.67 -8.46
CA HIS A 77 -10.09 -25.17 -8.21
C HIS A 77 -10.18 -24.41 -6.88
N GLU A 78 -9.69 -25.01 -5.79
CA GLU A 78 -9.67 -24.40 -4.46
C GLU A 78 -8.79 -23.15 -4.42
N ALA A 79 -7.63 -23.18 -5.09
CA ALA A 79 -6.75 -22.02 -5.13
C ALA A 79 -7.37 -20.82 -5.86
N VAL A 80 -8.18 -21.04 -6.91
CA VAL A 80 -8.91 -19.95 -7.57
C VAL A 80 -9.98 -19.37 -6.64
N THR A 81 -10.77 -20.21 -5.97
CA THR A 81 -11.84 -19.76 -5.08
C THR A 81 -11.30 -19.02 -3.87
N ASP A 82 -10.29 -19.56 -3.20
CA ASP A 82 -9.68 -18.95 -2.01
C ASP A 82 -8.98 -17.64 -2.32
N THR A 83 -8.23 -17.61 -3.43
CA THR A 83 -7.56 -16.38 -3.87
C THR A 83 -8.58 -15.30 -4.20
N ALA A 84 -9.66 -15.63 -4.90
CA ALA A 84 -10.72 -14.68 -5.21
C ALA A 84 -11.41 -14.14 -3.94
N ALA A 85 -11.72 -15.01 -2.97
CA ALA A 85 -12.29 -14.61 -1.68
C ALA A 85 -11.35 -13.69 -0.89
N ALA A 86 -10.06 -14.05 -0.80
CA ALA A 86 -9.04 -13.27 -0.12
C ALA A 86 -8.87 -11.88 -0.76
N LEU A 87 -8.78 -11.81 -2.09
CA LEU A 87 -8.67 -10.54 -2.82
C LEU A 87 -9.93 -9.68 -2.63
N GLY A 88 -11.12 -10.27 -2.65
CA GLY A 88 -12.39 -9.60 -2.35
C GLY A 88 -12.36 -8.96 -0.96
N PHE A 89 -12.01 -9.72 0.06
CA PHE A 89 -11.93 -9.22 1.44
C PHE A 89 -10.88 -8.11 1.61
N ILE A 90 -9.69 -8.28 1.03
CA ILE A 90 -8.62 -7.28 1.07
C ILE A 90 -9.02 -6.00 0.34
N SER A 91 -9.73 -6.10 -0.78
CA SER A 91 -10.23 -4.92 -1.50
C SER A 91 -11.25 -4.13 -0.68
N ALA A 92 -12.14 -4.81 0.06
CA ALA A 92 -13.10 -4.17 0.95
C ALA A 92 -12.39 -3.39 2.07
N ILE A 93 -11.34 -3.96 2.66
CA ILE A 93 -10.50 -3.26 3.65
C ILE A 93 -9.79 -2.06 3.00
N GLY A 94 -9.23 -2.25 1.80
CA GLY A 94 -8.53 -1.18 1.07
C GLY A 94 -9.41 0.03 0.75
N ALA A 95 -10.70 -0.19 0.50
CA ALA A 95 -11.67 0.87 0.23
C ALA A 95 -11.82 1.86 1.40
N ILE A 96 -11.56 1.43 2.65
CA ILE A 96 -11.57 2.29 3.83
C ILE A 96 -10.58 3.46 3.68
N GLY A 97 -9.47 3.25 2.97
CA GLY A 97 -8.50 4.30 2.66
C GLY A 97 -9.10 5.49 1.91
N GLY A 98 -10.08 5.25 1.04
CA GLY A 98 -10.77 6.29 0.27
C GLY A 98 -11.59 7.24 1.13
N PHE A 99 -12.09 6.77 2.29
CA PHE A 99 -12.75 7.62 3.29
C PHE A 99 -11.74 8.24 4.27
N PHE A 100 -10.75 7.44 4.71
CA PHE A 100 -9.78 7.86 5.71
C PHE A 100 -8.95 9.06 5.24
N ILE A 101 -8.49 9.08 3.99
CA ILE A 101 -7.61 10.15 3.48
C ILE A 101 -8.31 11.52 3.50
N PRO A 102 -9.48 11.71 2.85
CA PRO A 102 -10.19 13.00 2.90
C PRO A 102 -10.59 13.40 4.32
N LYS A 103 -11.03 12.45 5.15
CA LYS A 103 -11.45 12.73 6.52
C LYS A 103 -10.28 13.16 7.41
N ALA A 104 -9.10 12.54 7.26
CA ALA A 104 -7.90 12.92 7.98
C ALA A 104 -7.43 14.32 7.57
N PHE A 105 -7.40 14.65 6.27
CA PHE A 105 -7.10 16.01 5.81
C PHE A 105 -8.10 17.02 6.36
N GLY A 106 -9.41 16.75 6.28
CA GLY A 106 -10.45 17.64 6.80
C GLY A 106 -10.34 17.86 8.31
N THR A 107 -10.03 16.81 9.08
CA THR A 107 -9.83 16.92 10.54
C THR A 107 -8.58 17.72 10.87
N SER A 108 -7.47 17.48 10.16
CA SER A 108 -6.22 18.24 10.32
C SER A 108 -6.43 19.73 10.04
N LEU A 109 -7.15 20.06 8.96
CA LEU A 109 -7.51 21.44 8.61
C LEU A 109 -8.43 22.08 9.66
N ALA A 110 -9.46 21.37 10.12
CA ALA A 110 -10.41 21.88 11.11
C ALA A 110 -9.75 22.17 12.48
N MET A 111 -8.81 21.33 12.91
CA MET A 111 -8.18 21.45 14.21
C MET A 111 -6.95 22.36 14.23
N THR A 112 -6.17 22.39 13.14
CA THR A 112 -4.84 23.04 13.12
C THR A 112 -4.70 24.10 12.03
N GLY A 113 -5.69 24.24 11.14
CA GLY A 113 -5.59 25.10 9.95
C GLY A 113 -4.62 24.60 8.89
N SER A 114 -4.01 23.41 9.06
CA SER A 114 -2.96 22.90 8.18
C SER A 114 -3.12 21.40 7.86
N PRO A 115 -2.79 20.94 6.64
CA PRO A 115 -2.82 19.51 6.27
C PRO A 115 -1.62 18.71 6.81
N VAL A 116 -0.62 19.38 7.42
CA VAL A 116 0.63 18.77 7.89
C VAL A 116 0.39 17.63 8.88
N GLY A 117 -0.63 17.73 9.73
CA GLY A 117 -0.97 16.67 10.68
C GLY A 117 -1.35 15.36 9.99
N ALA A 118 -2.25 15.43 9.01
CA ALA A 118 -2.65 14.27 8.20
C ALA A 118 -1.46 13.67 7.42
N MET A 119 -0.59 14.52 6.86
CA MET A 119 0.58 14.05 6.12
C MET A 119 1.58 13.29 6.99
N LYS A 120 1.77 13.69 8.25
CA LYS A 120 2.61 12.95 9.20
C LYS A 120 2.07 11.54 9.43
N VAL A 121 0.75 11.41 9.59
CA VAL A 121 0.10 10.10 9.75
C VAL A 121 0.34 9.22 8.52
N PHE A 122 0.15 9.76 7.31
CA PHE A 122 0.39 9.00 6.07
C PHE A 122 1.86 8.62 5.89
N PHE A 123 2.79 9.52 6.25
CA PHE A 123 4.22 9.21 6.20
C PHE A 123 4.58 8.05 7.12
N VAL A 124 4.14 8.10 8.38
CA VAL A 124 4.36 7.01 9.34
C VAL A 124 3.74 5.71 8.84
N PHE A 125 2.52 5.77 8.29
CA PHE A 125 1.87 4.61 7.69
C PHE A 125 2.71 3.98 6.57
N TYR A 126 3.23 4.78 5.62
CA TYR A 126 4.08 4.25 4.56
C TYR A 126 5.41 3.68 5.07
N VAL A 127 6.02 4.28 6.09
CA VAL A 127 7.21 3.71 6.75
C VAL A 127 6.90 2.35 7.35
N VAL A 128 5.76 2.21 8.03
CA VAL A 128 5.30 0.91 8.57
C VAL A 128 5.08 -0.10 7.44
N CYS A 129 4.44 0.28 6.32
CA CYS A 129 4.27 -0.60 5.17
C CYS A 129 5.60 -1.08 4.58
N VAL A 130 6.62 -0.20 4.50
CA VAL A 130 7.97 -0.58 4.07
C VAL A 130 8.56 -1.61 5.04
N LEU A 131 8.49 -1.37 6.35
CA LEU A 131 9.03 -2.27 7.36
C LEU A 131 8.33 -3.65 7.33
N VAL A 132 7.00 -3.69 7.25
CA VAL A 132 6.24 -4.93 7.16
C VAL A 132 6.60 -5.70 5.89
N THR A 133 6.63 -5.02 4.74
CA THR A 133 7.02 -5.64 3.47
C THR A 133 8.45 -6.18 3.53
N TRP A 134 9.37 -5.44 4.16
CA TRP A 134 10.75 -5.86 4.35
C TRP A 134 10.86 -7.09 5.28
N LEU A 135 10.15 -7.10 6.40
CA LEU A 135 10.18 -8.20 7.37
C LEU A 135 9.58 -9.48 6.79
N VAL A 136 8.48 -9.38 6.06
CA VAL A 136 7.79 -10.55 5.48
C VAL A 136 8.53 -11.08 4.24
N TYR A 137 9.02 -10.20 3.36
CA TYR A 137 9.58 -10.58 2.06
C TYR A 137 11.09 -10.41 1.93
N GLY A 138 11.67 -9.36 2.51
CA GLY A 138 13.11 -9.09 2.46
C GLY A 138 13.93 -10.11 3.24
N ARG A 139 13.41 -10.60 4.38
CA ARG A 139 14.12 -11.60 5.21
C ARG A 139 14.09 -13.03 4.68
N ARG A 140 13.18 -13.38 3.77
CA ARG A 140 13.09 -14.74 3.20
C ARG A 140 13.95 -14.95 1.95
N LYS A 141 14.59 -13.92 1.40
CA LYS A 141 15.53 -14.01 0.26
C LYS A 141 17.01 -14.02 0.65
N SER A 142 17.32 -14.26 1.93
CA SER A 142 18.66 -14.61 2.38
C SER A 142 18.67 -16.07 2.82
N ALA A 143 18.51 -16.97 1.85
CA ALA A 143 18.85 -18.38 1.91
C ALA A 143 19.15 -18.86 0.50
#